data_AF-A0A9P5N8U2-F1
#
_entry.id   AF-A0A9P5N8U2-F1
#
_cell.length_a   1.000
_cell.length_b   1.000
_cell.length_c   1.000
_cell.angle_alpha   90.00
_cell.angle_beta   90.00
_cell.angle_gamma   90.00
#
_symmetry.space_group_name_H-M   'P 1'
#
loop_
_entity.id
_entity.type
_entity.pdbx_description
1 polymer ?
#
loop_
_entity_poly.entity_id
_entity_poly.type
_entity_poly.pdbx_seq_one_letter_code
_entity_poly.pdbx_strand_id
1 'polypeptide(L)'
;MKYKAIFVLIIGIDRYESEYIPSLTGAVADARALKTYLVDHLGASEDRIAILENKAATRAGIIRGFEHLSSDPRLQIGDPILVFYAGYGSQAVTSSGCSPAASVKNIQVILPYDVLCKVNGKVVEPIPNCTLRAFLDDLAQEKGNNITFILDTCHSTFGT
;
A
#
# COMPACT_ATOMS: atom_id res chain seq x y z
N MET A 1 17.05 10.15 -26.36
CA MET A 1 16.91 9.66 -24.97
C MET A 1 15.57 8.96 -24.86
N LYS A 2 15.51 7.69 -24.45
CA LYS A 2 14.23 7.02 -24.16
C LYS A 2 13.81 7.42 -22.76
N TYR A 3 12.62 7.99 -22.61
CA TYR A 3 12.04 8.23 -21.29
C TYR A 3 11.77 6.88 -20.61
N LYS A 4 12.12 6.81 -19.32
CA LYS A 4 11.91 5.63 -18.48
C LYS A 4 10.41 5.47 -18.20
N ALA A 5 9.92 4.23 -18.22
CA ALA A 5 8.51 3.92 -18.03
C ALA A 5 8.17 3.86 -16.53
N ILE A 6 7.22 4.67 -16.06
CA ILE A 6 6.75 4.60 -14.67
C ILE A 6 5.73 3.47 -14.48
N PHE A 7 5.87 2.74 -13.37
CA PHE A 7 4.90 1.76 -12.90
C PHE A 7 4.37 2.18 -11.54
N VAL A 8 3.07 2.05 -11.35
CA VAL A 8 2.38 2.66 -10.21
C VAL A 8 1.41 1.69 -9.56
N LEU A 9 1.45 1.63 -8.23
CA LEU A 9 0.42 1.02 -7.39
C LEU A 9 -0.22 2.12 -6.53
N ILE A 10 -1.51 2.37 -6.73
CA ILE A 10 -2.29 3.37 -6.00
C ILE A 10 -3.34 2.65 -5.15
N ILE A 11 -3.40 2.95 -3.87
CA ILE A 11 -4.34 2.34 -2.92
C ILE A 11 -5.11 3.46 -2.22
N GLY A 12 -6.44 3.43 -2.29
CA GLY A 12 -7.30 4.41 -1.64
C GLY A 12 -8.48 3.72 -0.94
N ILE A 13 -8.62 3.92 0.36
CA ILE A 13 -9.63 3.20 1.17
C ILE A 13 -10.45 4.21 1.98
N ASP A 14 -11.67 4.46 1.52
CA ASP A 14 -12.64 5.25 2.28
C ASP A 14 -13.54 4.37 3.14
N ARG A 15 -13.95 3.23 2.62
CA ARG A 15 -14.88 2.32 3.28
C ARG A 15 -14.14 1.05 3.64
N TYR A 16 -14.28 0.63 4.88
CA TYR A 16 -13.76 -0.64 5.39
C TYR A 16 -14.91 -1.63 5.55
N GLU A 17 -14.62 -2.92 5.43
CA GLU A 17 -15.63 -3.97 5.63
C GLU A 17 -16.02 -4.12 7.10
N SER A 18 -15.06 -3.92 8.00
CA SER A 18 -15.30 -3.89 9.42
C SER A 18 -16.13 -2.68 9.82
N GLU A 19 -17.30 -2.92 10.43
CA GLU A 19 -18.18 -1.88 10.97
C GLU A 19 -17.53 -1.08 12.12
N TYR A 20 -16.46 -1.60 12.72
CA TYR A 20 -15.71 -0.93 13.78
C TYR A 20 -14.80 0.19 13.27
N ILE A 21 -14.61 0.29 11.95
CA ILE A 21 -13.76 1.31 11.33
C ILE A 21 -14.67 2.32 10.63
N PRO A 22 -14.69 3.59 11.08
CA PRO A 22 -15.47 4.63 10.43
C PRO A 22 -15.07 4.81 8.96
N SER A 23 -15.98 5.32 8.13
CA SER A 23 -15.61 5.66 6.75
C SER A 23 -14.85 6.99 6.69
N LEU A 24 -13.86 7.06 5.80
CA LEU A 24 -13.23 8.30 5.35
C LEU A 24 -13.97 8.84 4.11
N THR A 25 -13.62 10.06 3.69
CA THR A 25 -14.22 10.72 2.52
C THR A 25 -13.19 11.23 1.51
N GLY A 26 -11.89 11.07 1.78
CA GLY A 26 -10.79 11.67 1.03
C GLY A 26 -9.91 10.64 0.32
N ALA A 27 -9.72 9.46 0.88
CA ALA A 27 -8.67 8.54 0.45
C ALA A 27 -8.86 8.05 -0.99
N VAL A 28 -10.10 7.78 -1.41
CA VAL A 28 -10.38 7.41 -2.80
C VAL A 28 -10.27 8.62 -3.72
N ALA A 29 -10.64 9.81 -3.24
CA ALA A 29 -10.49 11.04 -4.01
C ALA A 29 -9.01 11.35 -4.27
N ASP A 30 -8.15 11.20 -3.27
CA ASP A 30 -6.70 11.42 -3.37
C ASP A 30 -6.05 10.40 -4.32
N ALA A 31 -6.43 9.12 -4.19
CA ALA A 31 -5.98 8.05 -5.10
C ALA A 31 -6.34 8.35 -6.57
N ARG A 32 -7.58 8.79 -6.82
CA ARG A 32 -8.04 9.14 -8.17
C ARG A 32 -7.36 10.39 -8.70
N ALA A 33 -7.21 11.42 -7.87
CA ALA A 33 -6.51 12.66 -8.24
C ALA A 33 -5.07 12.38 -8.65
N LEU A 34 -4.36 11.50 -7.92
CA LEU A 34 -3.02 11.07 -8.30
C LEU A 34 -3.02 10.31 -9.63
N LYS A 35 -3.95 9.37 -9.85
CA LYS A 35 -4.07 8.68 -11.14
C LYS A 35 -4.25 9.69 -12.28
N THR A 36 -5.20 10.61 -12.15
CA THR A 36 -5.46 11.65 -13.15
C THR A 36 -4.20 12.47 -13.42
N TYR A 37 -3.50 12.91 -12.38
CA TYR A 37 -2.26 13.68 -12.54
C TYR A 37 -1.17 12.90 -13.29
N LEU A 38 -0.97 11.63 -12.96
CA LEU A 38 0.01 10.77 -13.61
C LEU A 38 -0.28 10.60 -15.10
N VAL A 39 -1.55 10.39 -15.46
CA VAL A 39 -1.97 10.17 -16.86
C VAL A 39 -1.95 11.50 -17.64
N ASP A 40 -2.67 12.51 -17.14
CA ASP A 40 -2.96 13.72 -17.90
C ASP A 40 -1.78 14.70 -17.95
N HIS A 41 -0.95 14.71 -16.90
CA HIS A 41 0.16 15.67 -16.79
C HIS A 41 1.54 15.04 -16.94
N LEU A 42 1.73 13.78 -16.55
CA LEU A 42 3.02 13.09 -16.69
C LEU A 42 3.08 12.09 -17.85
N GLY A 43 1.96 11.85 -18.54
CA GLY A 43 1.89 10.93 -19.68
C GLY A 43 2.14 9.46 -19.29
N ALA A 44 1.86 9.09 -18.05
CA ALA A 44 1.94 7.71 -17.59
C ALA A 44 0.87 6.86 -18.31
N SER A 45 1.27 5.66 -18.73
CA SER A 45 0.37 4.75 -19.43
C SER A 45 -0.56 4.04 -18.44
N GLU A 46 -1.86 4.04 -18.69
CA GLU A 46 -2.86 3.44 -17.78
C GLU A 46 -2.63 1.95 -17.51
N ASP A 47 -2.09 1.21 -18.49
CA ASP A 47 -1.77 -0.23 -18.34
C ASP A 47 -0.59 -0.52 -17.39
N ARG A 48 0.05 0.53 -16.87
CA ARG A 48 1.12 0.48 -15.87
C ARG A 48 0.69 1.05 -14.51
N ILE A 49 -0.58 1.43 -14.38
CA ILE A 49 -1.15 1.95 -13.13
C ILE A 49 -2.16 0.95 -12.60
N ALA A 50 -1.83 0.27 -11.52
CA ALA A 50 -2.78 -0.49 -10.73
C ALA A 50 -3.41 0.43 -9.69
N ILE A 51 -4.75 0.46 -9.63
CA ILE A 51 -5.48 1.20 -8.60
C ILE A 51 -6.40 0.25 -7.83
N LEU A 52 -6.29 0.26 -6.50
CA LEU A 52 -7.10 -0.53 -5.57
C LEU A 52 -7.94 0.42 -4.72
N GLU A 53 -9.25 0.40 -4.93
CA GLU A 53 -10.19 1.24 -4.19
C GLU A 53 -11.12 0.40 -3.30
N ASN A 54 -11.28 0.81 -2.04
CA ASN A 54 -12.22 0.18 -1.09
C ASN A 54 -12.15 -1.35 -1.13
N LYS A 55 -13.23 -2.02 -1.57
CA LYS A 55 -13.36 -3.48 -1.62
C LYS A 55 -12.29 -4.18 -2.46
N ALA A 56 -11.62 -3.49 -3.37
CA ALA A 56 -10.47 -4.03 -4.10
C ALA A 56 -9.17 -4.02 -3.28
N ALA A 57 -9.03 -3.08 -2.34
CA ALA A 57 -7.88 -2.89 -1.47
C ALA A 57 -7.87 -3.84 -0.25
N THR A 58 -8.21 -5.11 -0.48
CA THR A 58 -8.04 -6.19 0.50
C THR A 58 -6.58 -6.41 0.82
N ARG A 59 -6.27 -7.06 1.96
CA ARG A 59 -4.90 -7.43 2.34
C ARG A 59 -4.24 -8.23 1.22
N ALA A 60 -4.96 -9.20 0.67
CA ALA A 60 -4.47 -10.01 -0.43
C ALA A 60 -4.34 -9.21 -1.73
N GLY A 61 -5.22 -8.24 -1.98
CA GLY A 61 -5.14 -7.33 -3.13
C GLY A 61 -3.89 -6.46 -3.10
N ILE A 62 -3.61 -5.84 -1.94
CA ILE A 62 -2.42 -5.00 -1.73
C ILE A 62 -1.14 -5.81 -1.92
N ILE A 63 -1.05 -7.00 -1.31
CA ILE A 63 0.12 -7.88 -1.43
C ILE A 63 0.34 -8.28 -2.90
N ARG A 64 -0.71 -8.70 -3.61
CA ARG A 64 -0.62 -9.00 -5.04
C ARG A 64 -0.18 -7.80 -5.87
N GLY A 65 -0.54 -6.57 -5.47
CA GLY A 65 -0.08 -5.35 -6.11
C GLY A 65 1.44 -5.19 -6.04
N PHE A 66 2.03 -5.40 -4.86
CA PHE A 66 3.48 -5.40 -4.68
C PHE A 66 4.16 -6.55 -5.47
N GLU A 67 3.63 -7.77 -5.38
CA GLU A 67 4.13 -8.93 -6.13
C GLU A 67 4.09 -8.71 -7.64
N HIS A 68 3.04 -8.05 -8.14
CA HIS A 68 2.91 -7.72 -9.56
C HIS A 68 4.00 -6.74 -10.00
N LEU A 69 4.28 -5.69 -9.21
CA LEU A 69 5.41 -4.78 -9.49
C LEU A 69 6.74 -5.54 -9.53
N SER A 70 7.01 -6.43 -8.57
CA SER A 70 8.26 -7.20 -8.53
C SER A 70 8.39 -8.18 -9.70
N SER A 71 7.29 -8.74 -10.20
CA SER A 71 7.29 -9.78 -11.22
C SER A 71 6.99 -9.29 -12.65
N ASP A 72 6.56 -8.04 -12.84
CA ASP A 72 6.18 -7.54 -14.18
C ASP A 72 7.42 -7.49 -15.11
N PRO A 73 7.44 -8.26 -16.22
CA PRO A 73 8.58 -8.28 -17.13
C PRO A 73 8.73 -6.99 -17.95
N ARG A 74 7.69 -6.15 -18.00
CA ARG A 74 7.72 -4.85 -18.70
C ARG A 74 8.55 -3.83 -17.90
N LEU A 75 8.56 -3.93 -16.57
CA LEU A 75 9.32 -3.06 -15.67
C LEU A 75 10.80 -3.46 -15.66
N GLN A 76 11.66 -2.58 -16.19
CA GLN A 76 13.10 -2.80 -16.27
C GLN A 76 13.82 -2.26 -15.03
N ILE A 77 15.04 -2.75 -14.80
CA ILE A 77 15.86 -2.24 -13.69
C ILE A 77 16.09 -0.72 -13.84
N GLY A 78 15.85 0.01 -12.75
CA GLY A 78 15.97 1.46 -12.64
C GLY A 78 14.81 2.26 -13.23
N ASP A 79 13.78 1.61 -13.78
CA ASP A 79 12.53 2.28 -14.11
C ASP A 79 11.86 2.82 -12.83
N PRO A 80 11.23 4.00 -12.88
CA PRO A 80 10.60 4.58 -11.70
C PRO A 80 9.38 3.78 -11.26
N ILE A 81 9.32 3.50 -9.96
CA ILE A 81 8.20 2.83 -9.30
C ILE A 81 7.59 3.82 -8.31
N LEU A 82 6.28 4.00 -8.38
CA LEU A 82 5.52 4.79 -7.40
C LEU A 82 4.51 3.90 -6.70
N VAL A 83 4.55 3.90 -5.37
CA VAL A 83 3.49 3.33 -4.55
C VAL A 83 2.83 4.48 -3.80
N PHE A 84 1.50 4.51 -3.79
CA PHE A 84 0.71 5.48 -3.04
C PHE A 84 -0.33 4.75 -2.21
N TYR A 85 -0.46 5.15 -0.95
CA TYR A 85 -1.51 4.68 -0.06
C TYR A 85 -2.19 5.86 0.61
N ALA A 86 -3.53 5.89 0.53
CA ALA A 86 -4.38 6.74 1.34
C ALA A 86 -5.39 5.90 2.13
N GLY A 87 -5.49 6.17 3.43
CA GLY A 87 -6.38 5.45 4.34
C GLY A 87 -5.92 5.51 5.79
N TYR A 88 -6.51 4.67 6.65
CA TYR A 88 -6.10 4.58 8.05
C TYR A 88 -4.72 3.93 8.22
N GLY A 89 -3.84 4.65 8.92
CA GLY A 89 -2.71 4.09 9.63
C GLY A 89 -3.05 3.89 11.11
N SER A 90 -2.44 2.90 11.75
CA SER A 90 -2.60 2.67 13.19
C SER A 90 -1.28 2.23 13.84
N GLN A 91 -1.30 2.08 15.17
CA GLN A 91 -0.23 1.44 15.92
C GLN A 91 -0.72 0.07 16.41
N ALA A 92 0.04 -0.97 16.10
CA ALA A 92 -0.21 -2.31 16.65
C ALA A 92 0.90 -2.68 17.63
N VAL A 93 0.52 -3.34 18.72
CA VAL A 93 1.46 -4.00 19.62
C VAL A 93 1.68 -5.41 19.07
N THR A 94 2.92 -5.73 18.70
CA THR A 94 3.26 -7.09 18.26
C THR A 94 4.28 -7.72 19.18
N SER A 95 4.12 -9.01 19.44
CA SER A 95 5.13 -9.89 20.04
C SER A 95 5.99 -10.61 18.99
N SER A 96 5.79 -10.37 17.69
CA SER A 96 6.31 -11.22 16.62
C SER A 96 7.01 -10.45 15.49
N GLY A 97 8.28 -10.78 15.27
CA GLY A 97 8.96 -10.71 13.97
C GLY A 97 9.46 -9.34 13.49
N CYS A 98 8.78 -8.23 13.79
CA CYS A 98 9.22 -6.90 13.31
C CYS A 98 10.41 -6.29 14.08
N SER A 99 10.97 -6.96 15.10
CA SER A 99 12.19 -6.52 15.79
C SER A 99 12.97 -7.69 16.40
N PRO A 100 14.30 -7.75 16.22
CA PRO A 100 15.17 -8.74 16.86
C PRO A 100 15.50 -8.42 18.34
N ALA A 101 14.99 -7.31 18.87
CA ALA A 101 15.22 -6.89 20.25
C ALA A 101 13.96 -7.10 21.10
N ALA A 102 14.12 -7.71 22.28
CA ALA A 102 13.10 -8.10 23.25
C ALA A 102 12.32 -6.94 23.93
N SER A 103 12.05 -5.86 23.20
CA SER A 103 11.22 -4.73 23.67
C SER A 103 9.99 -4.61 22.79
N VAL A 104 8.81 -4.68 23.43
CA VAL A 104 7.52 -4.40 22.80
C VAL A 104 7.57 -2.98 22.26
N LYS A 105 7.60 -2.82 20.93
CA LYS A 105 7.49 -1.52 20.27
C LYS A 105 6.16 -1.46 19.54
N ASN A 106 5.47 -0.32 19.68
CA ASN A 106 4.37 0.04 18.82
C ASN A 106 4.90 0.09 17.38
N ILE A 107 4.40 -0.81 16.53
CA ILE A 107 4.71 -0.75 15.09
C ILE A 107 3.62 0.05 14.39
N GLN A 108 4.02 0.80 13.37
CA GLN A 108 3.05 1.41 12.47
C GLN A 108 2.50 0.34 11.52
N VAL A 109 1.20 0.39 11.27
CA VAL A 109 0.50 -0.51 10.36
C VAL A 109 -0.40 0.29 9.43
N ILE A 110 -0.61 -0.20 8.21
CA ILE A 110 -1.69 0.25 7.34
C ILE A 110 -2.87 -0.72 7.44
N LEU A 111 -4.09 -0.22 7.29
CA LEU A 111 -5.29 -1.03 7.35
C LEU A 111 -5.79 -1.37 5.93
N PRO A 112 -5.84 -2.65 5.54
CA PRO A 112 -6.56 -3.07 4.33
C PRO A 112 -8.08 -3.00 4.54
N TYR A 113 -8.83 -3.05 3.45
CA TYR A 113 -10.30 -3.02 3.44
C TYR A 113 -10.95 -4.05 4.36
N ASP A 114 -10.46 -5.29 4.29
CA ASP A 114 -10.97 -6.48 4.95
C ASP A 114 -10.33 -6.72 6.33
N VAL A 115 -9.63 -5.73 6.89
CA VAL A 115 -9.01 -5.88 8.22
C VAL A 115 -10.06 -6.22 9.27
N LEU A 116 -9.71 -7.10 10.22
CA LEU A 116 -10.60 -7.64 11.26
C LEU A 116 -11.71 -8.58 10.75
N CYS A 117 -11.92 -8.69 9.44
CA CYS A 117 -12.88 -9.64 8.87
C CYS A 117 -12.32 -11.07 8.89
N LYS A 118 -13.21 -12.08 8.88
CA LYS A 118 -12.82 -13.49 8.76
C LYS A 118 -12.82 -13.90 7.30
N VAL A 119 -11.63 -14.18 6.77
CA VAL A 119 -11.43 -14.76 5.43
C VAL A 119 -10.85 -16.17 5.59
N ASN A 120 -11.51 -17.18 5.04
CA ASN A 120 -11.11 -18.59 5.17
C ASN A 120 -10.85 -19.04 6.63
N GLY A 121 -11.70 -18.59 7.56
CA GLY A 121 -11.61 -18.93 8.97
C GLY A 121 -10.51 -18.21 9.76
N LYS A 122 -9.72 -17.34 9.12
CA LYS A 122 -8.68 -16.53 9.78
C LYS A 122 -9.07 -15.06 9.78
N VAL A 123 -8.78 -14.37 10.89
CA VAL A 123 -8.96 -12.93 10.97
C VAL A 123 -7.86 -12.26 10.15
N VAL A 124 -8.24 -11.32 9.29
CA VAL A 124 -7.29 -10.54 8.50
C VAL A 124 -6.60 -9.53 9.40
N GLU A 125 -5.28 -9.65 9.48
CA GLU A 125 -4.42 -8.74 10.24
C GLU A 125 -4.10 -7.47 9.44
N PRO A 126 -3.84 -6.34 10.11
CA PRO A 126 -3.31 -5.16 9.45
C PRO A 126 -1.93 -5.47 8.82
N ILE A 127 -1.43 -4.59 7.94
CA ILE A 127 -0.12 -4.78 7.29
C ILE A 127 0.94 -3.96 8.04
N PRO A 128 1.90 -4.60 8.72
CA PRO A 128 3.00 -3.93 9.39
C PRO A 128 3.91 -3.15 8.45
N ASN A 129 4.47 -2.04 8.95
CA ASN A 129 5.54 -1.32 8.24
C ASN A 129 6.76 -2.21 7.96
N CYS A 130 7.04 -3.23 8.79
CA CYS A 130 8.12 -4.17 8.51
C CYS A 130 7.80 -5.08 7.30
N THR A 131 6.54 -5.41 7.08
CA THR A 131 6.07 -6.13 5.89
C THR A 131 6.12 -5.23 4.65
N LEU A 132 5.70 -3.97 4.76
CA LEU A 132 5.85 -2.99 3.68
C LEU A 132 7.33 -2.81 3.31
N ARG A 133 8.21 -2.70 4.30
CA ARG A 133 9.65 -2.63 4.08
C ARG A 133 10.19 -3.86 3.34
N ALA A 134 9.77 -5.06 3.72
CA ALA A 134 10.17 -6.28 3.01
C ALA A 134 9.77 -6.21 1.53
N PHE A 135 8.54 -5.78 1.21
CA PHE A 135 8.14 -5.61 -0.19
C PHE A 135 8.96 -4.56 -0.94
N LEU A 136 9.31 -3.45 -0.28
CA LEU A 136 10.17 -2.41 -0.88
C LEU A 136 11.60 -2.91 -1.08
N ASP A 137 12.13 -3.70 -0.14
CA ASP A 137 13.46 -4.32 -0.24
C ASP A 137 13.48 -5.35 -1.38
N ASP A 138 12.42 -6.15 -1.55
CA ASP A 138 12.27 -7.08 -2.68
C ASP A 138 12.20 -6.34 -4.01
N LEU A 139 11.41 -5.26 -4.11
CA LEU A 139 11.35 -4.40 -5.29
C LEU A 139 12.72 -3.79 -5.62
N ALA A 140 13.42 -3.31 -4.60
CA ALA A 140 14.75 -2.73 -4.74
C ALA A 140 15.77 -3.74 -5.29
N GLN A 141 15.70 -4.99 -4.83
CA GLN A 141 16.55 -6.08 -5.33
C GLN A 141 16.23 -6.46 -6.78
N GLU A 142 14.95 -6.63 -7.12
CA GLU A 142 14.53 -7.13 -8.44
C GLU A 142 14.54 -6.05 -9.52
N LYS A 143 14.17 -4.81 -9.16
CA LYS A 143 13.90 -3.71 -10.11
C LYS A 143 14.76 -2.47 -9.87
N GLY A 144 15.58 -2.45 -8.83
CA GLY A 144 16.43 -1.32 -8.46
C GLY A 144 15.72 -0.29 -7.59
N ASN A 145 16.49 0.67 -7.06
CA ASN A 145 16.08 1.51 -5.94
C ASN A 145 15.34 2.80 -6.34
N ASN A 146 14.83 2.90 -7.56
CA ASN A 146 14.09 4.08 -8.04
C ASN A 146 12.61 4.01 -7.61
N ILE A 147 12.40 3.87 -6.30
CA ILE A 147 11.09 3.60 -5.69
C ILE A 147 10.70 4.80 -4.83
N THR A 148 9.53 5.36 -5.10
CA THR A 148 8.90 6.38 -4.26
C THR A 148 7.67 5.77 -3.59
N PHE A 149 7.59 5.86 -2.26
CA PHE A 149 6.40 5.44 -1.51
C PHE A 149 5.81 6.63 -0.77
N ILE A 150 4.57 6.97 -1.09
CA ILE A 150 3.81 8.06 -0.49
C ILE A 150 2.74 7.45 0.42
N LEU A 151 2.72 7.91 1.67
CA LEU A 151 1.76 7.52 2.69
C LEU A 151 0.92 8.74 3.08
N ASP A 152 -0.34 8.75 2.66
CA ASP A 152 -1.35 9.70 3.10
C ASP A 152 -2.23 9.06 4.18
N THR A 153 -1.72 9.08 5.40
CA THR A 153 -2.38 8.45 6.55
C THR A 153 -2.53 9.42 7.69
N CYS A 154 -3.72 9.54 8.24
CA CYS A 154 -3.87 10.18 9.54
C CYS A 154 -3.47 9.21 10.65
N HIS A 155 -2.51 9.61 11.51
CA HIS A 155 -2.24 8.96 12.79
C HIS A 155 -3.33 9.35 13.79
N SER A 156 -4.56 8.91 13.55
CA SER A 156 -5.61 8.97 14.55
C SER A 156 -5.37 7.81 15.50
N THR A 157 -4.52 8.01 16.52
CA THR A 157 -4.54 7.14 17.70
C THR A 157 -6.00 7.04 18.14
N PHE A 158 -6.61 5.86 18.02
CA PHE A 158 -7.88 5.56 18.70
C PHE A 158 -7.57 5.58 20.20
N GLY A 159 -7.59 6.78 20.77
CA GLY A 159 -7.49 7.03 22.18
C GLY A 159 -8.89 7.27 22.72
N THR A 160 -9.41 6.28 23.44
CA THR A 160 -10.21 6.47 24.65
C THR A 160 -9.95 5.29 25.57
#